data_AF-A0A7S3MT59-F1
#
_entry.id   AF-A0A7S3MT59-F1
#
_cell.length_a   1.000
_cell.length_b   1.000
_cell.length_c   1.000
_cell.angle_alpha   90.00
_cell.angle_beta   90.00
_cell.angle_gamma   90.00
#
_symmetry.space_group_name_H-M   'P 1'
#
loop_
_entity.id
_entity.type
_entity.pdbx_description
1 polymer ?
#
loop_
_entity_poly.entity_id
_entity_poly.type
_entity_poly.pdbx_seq_one_letter_code
_entity_poly.pdbx_strand_id
1 'polypeptide(L)'
;MSLNPDNPMHHPQLLMPVNISCTFIMVSIVLILINRLPGEQLNMLQQALSTAFSLGVNFIVSNQAVVQFNPAVTIAISVFQALAYKNVSLVASLYFLVCFFGPLIGGIAAGYTIPVKEEKEPFEFRNFVRRLKQQSGDSLASFSTDQ
;
A
#
# COMPACT_ATOMS: atom_id res chain seq x y z
N MET A 1 -17.70 -19.44 -34.16
CA MET A 1 -17.57 -18.59 -32.96
C MET A 1 -16.90 -17.30 -33.40
N SER A 2 -17.67 -16.22 -33.51
CA SER A 2 -17.15 -14.90 -33.92
C SER A 2 -16.33 -14.32 -32.77
N LEU A 3 -15.04 -14.07 -33.00
CA LEU A 3 -14.16 -13.41 -32.04
C LEU A 3 -14.60 -11.94 -31.93
N ASN A 4 -15.08 -11.54 -30.76
CA ASN A 4 -15.45 -10.16 -30.49
C ASN A 4 -14.17 -9.31 -30.39
N PRO A 5 -13.92 -8.35 -31.30
CA PRO A 5 -12.72 -7.52 -31.30
C PRO A 5 -12.66 -6.54 -30.13
N ASP A 6 -13.79 -6.32 -29.44
CA ASP A 6 -13.88 -5.48 -28.24
C ASP A 6 -13.49 -6.22 -26.95
N ASN A 7 -12.95 -7.43 -27.04
CA ASN A 7 -12.47 -8.14 -25.87
C ASN A 7 -11.15 -7.48 -25.39
N PRO A 8 -11.13 -6.83 -24.20
CA PRO A 8 -9.92 -6.19 -23.70
C PRO A 8 -8.74 -7.15 -23.48
N MET A 9 -8.99 -8.47 -23.60
CA MET A 9 -7.95 -9.51 -23.68
C MET A 9 -6.98 -9.39 -24.86
N HIS A 10 -7.22 -8.53 -25.86
CA HIS A 10 -6.32 -8.40 -27.02
C HIS A 10 -5.10 -7.48 -26.81
N HIS A 11 -5.03 -6.73 -25.71
CA HIS A 11 -3.88 -5.85 -25.42
C HIS A 11 -3.28 -6.08 -24.03
N PRO A 12 -2.66 -7.25 -23.75
CA PRO A 12 -1.95 -7.51 -22.49
C PRO A 12 -0.84 -6.49 -22.21
N GLN A 13 -0.35 -5.80 -23.24
CA GLN A 13 0.68 -4.77 -23.14
C GLN A 13 0.22 -3.52 -22.36
N LEU A 14 -1.09 -3.22 -22.35
CA LEU A 14 -1.64 -2.08 -21.60
C LEU A 14 -2.00 -2.43 -20.16
N LEU A 15 -2.10 -3.73 -19.83
CA LEU A 15 -2.53 -4.17 -18.51
C LEU A 15 -1.52 -3.81 -17.41
N MET A 16 -0.22 -3.92 -17.73
CA MET A 16 0.87 -3.60 -16.81
C MET A 16 0.99 -2.11 -16.49
N PRO A 17 1.09 -1.19 -17.46
CA PRO A 17 1.15 0.24 -17.16
C PRO A 17 -0.10 0.73 -16.43
N VAL A 18 -1.28 0.19 -16.75
CA VAL A 18 -2.53 0.54 -16.05
C VAL A 18 -2.49 0.08 -14.58
N ASN A 19 -2.08 -1.16 -14.28
CA ASN A 19 -1.93 -1.64 -12.90
C ASN A 19 -0.93 -0.79 -12.09
N ILE A 20 0.17 -0.38 -12.72
CA ILE A 20 1.19 0.49 -12.10
C ILE A 20 0.59 1.86 -11.80
N SER A 21 -0.02 2.53 -12.79
CA SER A 21 -0.56 3.89 -12.61
C SER A 21 -1.69 3.95 -11.61
N CYS A 22 -2.60 2.98 -11.65
CA CYS A 22 -3.73 2.87 -10.74
C CYS A 22 -3.27 2.68 -9.29
N THR A 23 -2.30 1.79 -9.05
CA THR A 23 -1.77 1.57 -7.70
C THR A 23 -0.93 2.74 -7.23
N PHE A 24 -0.15 3.36 -8.12
CA PHE A 24 0.59 4.57 -7.82
C PHE A 24 -0.32 5.69 -7.32
N ILE A 25 -1.44 5.96 -8.04
CA ILE A 25 -2.41 7.00 -7.66
C ILE A 25 -3.04 6.68 -6.30
N MET A 26 -3.48 5.44 -6.10
CA MET A 26 -4.12 5.00 -4.87
C MET A 26 -3.19 5.14 -3.66
N VAL A 27 -1.97 4.62 -3.76
CA VAL A 27 -0.97 4.71 -2.68
C VAL A 27 -0.53 6.16 -2.46
N SER A 28 -0.43 6.96 -3.53
CA SER A 28 -0.11 8.37 -3.42
C SER A 28 -1.15 9.14 -2.59
N ILE A 29 -2.43 8.91 -2.85
CA ILE A 29 -3.52 9.53 -2.09
C ILE A 29 -3.48 9.10 -0.63
N VAL A 30 -3.28 7.80 -0.36
CA VAL A 30 -3.14 7.28 1.01
C VAL A 30 -1.97 7.94 1.73
N LEU A 31 -0.80 8.01 1.11
CA LEU A 31 0.38 8.65 1.71
C LEU A 31 0.17 10.15 1.92
N ILE A 32 -0.49 10.86 1.01
CA ILE A 32 -0.83 12.29 1.19
C ILE A 32 -1.79 12.48 2.37
N LEU A 33 -2.79 11.62 2.51
CA LEU A 33 -3.76 11.67 3.60
C LEU A 33 -3.10 11.39 4.96
N ILE A 34 -2.16 10.44 5.00
CA ILE A 34 -1.39 10.11 6.21
C ILE A 34 -0.39 11.23 6.55
N ASN A 35 0.26 11.85 5.56
CA ASN A 35 1.31 12.87 5.76
C ASN A 35 0.80 14.31 5.95
N ARG A 36 -0.52 14.52 6.07
CA ARG A 36 -1.07 15.86 6.33
C ARG A 36 -0.47 16.43 7.63
N LEU A 37 -0.01 17.68 7.53
CA LEU A 37 0.67 18.43 8.59
C LEU A 37 -0.17 18.48 9.88
N PRO A 38 0.48 18.47 11.06
CA PRO A 38 -0.21 18.65 12.33
C PRO A 38 -0.95 20.00 12.32
N GLY A 39 -2.28 19.96 12.30
CA GLY A 39 -3.14 21.16 12.28
C GLY A 39 -4.52 20.94 11.66
N GLU A 40 -4.64 20.05 10.68
CA GLU A 40 -5.94 19.59 10.16
C GLU A 40 -6.25 18.21 10.71
N GLN A 41 -7.10 18.14 11.75
CA GLN A 41 -7.70 16.86 12.14
C GLN A 41 -8.74 16.47 11.08
N LEU A 42 -8.30 15.81 10.02
CA LEU A 42 -9.23 15.02 9.23
C LEU A 42 -9.73 13.89 10.13
N ASN A 43 -11.04 13.83 10.34
CA ASN A 43 -11.65 12.69 11.03
C ASN A 43 -11.24 11.39 10.32
N MET A 44 -10.94 10.33 11.08
CA MET A 44 -10.60 9.00 10.52
C MET A 44 -11.63 8.54 9.46
N LEU A 45 -12.91 8.89 9.67
CA LEU A 45 -13.99 8.65 8.72
C LEU A 45 -13.77 9.35 7.36
N GLN A 46 -13.26 10.59 7.36
CA GLN A 46 -13.01 11.35 6.14
C GLN A 46 -11.79 10.81 5.37
N GLN A 47 -10.75 10.34 6.07
CA GLN A 47 -9.64 9.62 5.44
C GLN A 47 -10.10 8.30 4.81
N ALA A 48 -10.93 7.54 5.53
CA ALA A 48 -11.51 6.29 5.04
C ALA A 48 -12.39 6.53 3.80
N LEU A 49 -13.27 7.54 3.83
CA LEU A 49 -14.13 7.91 2.71
C LEU A 49 -13.32 8.37 1.50
N SER A 50 -12.27 9.19 1.69
CA SER A 50 -11.40 9.64 0.60
C SER A 50 -10.65 8.46 -0.05
N THR A 51 -10.16 7.53 0.76
CA THR A 51 -9.48 6.32 0.27
C THR A 51 -10.44 5.41 -0.48
N ALA A 52 -11.64 5.17 0.07
CA ALA A 52 -12.66 4.36 -0.58
C ALA A 52 -13.15 4.98 -1.90
N PHE A 53 -13.33 6.30 -1.93
CA PHE A 53 -13.69 7.03 -3.14
C PHE A 53 -12.59 6.94 -4.21
N SER A 54 -11.31 7.09 -3.81
CA SER A 54 -10.18 6.90 -4.72
C SER A 54 -10.14 5.49 -5.32
N LEU A 55 -10.42 4.46 -4.51
CA LEU A 55 -10.53 3.09 -4.99
C LEU A 55 -11.68 2.94 -6.00
N GLY A 56 -12.85 3.51 -5.70
CA GLY A 56 -14.00 3.48 -6.59
C GLY A 56 -13.77 4.19 -7.93
N VAL A 57 -13.15 5.38 -7.91
CA VAL A 57 -12.78 6.10 -9.14
C VAL A 57 -11.78 5.31 -9.96
N ASN A 58 -10.75 4.75 -9.33
CA ASN A 58 -9.78 3.92 -10.02
C ASN A 58 -10.42 2.67 -10.64
N PHE A 59 -11.40 2.06 -9.96
CA PHE A 59 -12.15 0.94 -10.49
C PHE A 59 -12.94 1.32 -11.76
N ILE A 60 -13.61 2.48 -11.73
CA ILE A 60 -14.34 3.02 -12.89
C ILE A 60 -13.38 3.38 -14.04
N VAL A 61 -12.24 4.00 -13.74
CA VAL A 61 -11.22 4.34 -14.76
C VAL A 61 -10.62 3.09 -15.38
N SER A 62 -10.47 2.02 -14.58
CA SER A 62 -9.98 0.73 -15.04
C SER A 62 -11.03 -0.11 -15.79
N ASN A 63 -12.20 0.44 -16.18
CA ASN A 63 -13.43 -0.22 -16.68
C ASN A 63 -13.27 -1.37 -17.71
N GLN A 64 -12.08 -1.60 -18.24
CA GLN A 64 -11.77 -2.64 -19.22
C GLN A 64 -10.50 -3.45 -18.91
N ALA A 65 -9.69 -3.06 -17.93
CA ALA A 65 -8.47 -3.76 -17.54
C ALA A 65 -8.71 -4.56 -16.26
N VAL A 66 -8.24 -5.81 -16.23
CA VAL A 66 -8.11 -6.57 -14.98
C VAL A 66 -7.05 -5.87 -14.13
N VAL A 67 -7.50 -4.95 -13.28
CA VAL A 67 -6.65 -4.23 -12.34
C VAL A 67 -6.79 -4.85 -10.97
N GLN A 68 -5.67 -5.27 -10.41
CA GLN A 68 -5.57 -5.60 -9.00
C GLN A 68 -4.78 -4.50 -8.33
N PHE A 69 -5.24 -3.99 -7.20
CA PHE A 69 -4.56 -2.92 -6.47
C PHE A 69 -3.70 -3.46 -5.32
N ASN A 70 -3.82 -4.77 -5.06
CA ASN A 70 -3.23 -5.42 -3.92
C ASN A 70 -2.66 -6.80 -4.33
N PRO A 71 -1.34 -7.01 -4.22
CA PRO A 71 -0.72 -8.28 -4.59
C PRO A 71 -1.21 -9.46 -3.72
N ALA A 72 -1.69 -9.22 -2.50
CA ALA A 72 -2.26 -10.27 -1.66
C ALA A 72 -3.58 -10.82 -2.22
N VAL A 73 -4.40 -9.95 -2.82
CA VAL A 73 -5.63 -10.38 -3.53
C VAL A 73 -5.25 -11.22 -4.74
N THR A 74 -4.20 -10.83 -5.47
CA THR A 74 -3.69 -11.60 -6.61
C THR A 74 -3.26 -13.01 -6.18
N ILE A 75 -2.49 -13.13 -5.09
CA ILE A 75 -2.09 -14.43 -4.54
C ILE A 75 -3.32 -15.26 -4.15
N ALA A 76 -4.27 -14.69 -3.41
CA ALA A 76 -5.45 -15.41 -2.95
C ALA A 76 -6.27 -15.99 -4.12
N ILE A 77 -6.48 -15.18 -5.17
CA ILE A 77 -7.19 -15.60 -6.38
C ILE A 77 -6.40 -16.68 -7.12
N SER A 78 -5.08 -16.52 -7.27
CA SER A 78 -4.25 -17.49 -7.98
C SER A 78 -4.13 -18.83 -7.24
N VAL A 79 -4.03 -18.81 -5.91
CA VAL A 79 -4.06 -20.04 -5.10
C VAL A 79 -5.41 -20.73 -5.26
N PHE A 80 -6.52 -19.98 -5.17
CA PHE A 80 -7.85 -20.54 -5.38
C PHE A 80 -7.99 -21.15 -6.79
N GLN A 81 -7.51 -20.47 -7.82
CA GLN A 81 -7.53 -20.97 -9.19
C GLN A 81 -6.68 -22.24 -9.37
N ALA A 82 -5.49 -22.29 -8.76
CA ALA A 82 -4.63 -23.47 -8.82
C ALA A 82 -5.25 -24.69 -8.12
N LEU A 83 -6.05 -24.46 -7.07
CA LEU A 83 -6.78 -25.51 -6.36
C LEU A 83 -8.05 -25.95 -7.11
N ALA A 84 -8.75 -25.01 -7.75
CA ALA A 84 -10.02 -25.26 -8.43
C ALA A 84 -9.86 -25.81 -9.87
N TYR A 85 -8.77 -25.47 -10.56
CA TYR A 85 -8.54 -25.85 -11.95
C TYR A 85 -7.27 -26.67 -12.12
N LYS A 86 -7.42 -27.90 -12.64
CA LYS A 86 -6.31 -28.86 -12.83
C LYS A 86 -5.25 -28.43 -13.86
N ASN A 87 -5.55 -27.45 -14.71
CA ASN A 87 -4.64 -26.93 -15.72
C ASN A 87 -4.60 -25.40 -15.63
N VAL A 88 -3.50 -24.86 -15.08
CA VAL A 88 -3.27 -23.41 -15.08
C VAL A 88 -2.81 -23.02 -16.49
N SER A 89 -3.64 -22.25 -17.19
CA SER A 89 -3.33 -21.73 -18.51
C SER A 89 -2.15 -20.75 -18.45
N LEU A 90 -1.31 -20.72 -19.49
CA LEU A 90 -0.25 -19.72 -19.67
C LEU A 90 -0.77 -18.27 -19.54
N VAL A 91 -2.04 -18.06 -19.93
CA VAL A 91 -2.75 -16.79 -19.76
C VAL A 91 -2.89 -16.43 -18.28
N ALA A 92 -3.24 -17.39 -17.41
CA ALA A 92 -3.40 -17.16 -15.98
C ALA A 92 -2.07 -16.79 -15.31
N SER A 93 -0.96 -17.41 -15.72
CA SER A 93 0.39 -17.06 -15.23
C SER A 93 0.81 -15.64 -15.65
N LEU A 94 0.48 -15.22 -16.88
CA LEU A 94 0.70 -13.84 -17.34
C LEU A 94 -0.13 -12.84 -16.54
N TYR A 95 -1.40 -13.15 -16.26
CA TYR A 95 -2.24 -12.31 -15.39
C TYR A 95 -1.68 -12.22 -13.97
N PHE A 96 -1.22 -13.32 -13.38
CA PHE A 96 -0.58 -13.30 -12.07
C PHE A 96 0.61 -12.35 -12.07
N LEU A 97 1.50 -12.45 -13.06
CA LEU A 97 2.69 -11.60 -13.14
C LEU A 97 2.30 -10.12 -13.21
N VAL A 98 1.37 -9.75 -14.09
CA VAL A 98 0.98 -8.34 -14.26
C VAL A 98 0.24 -7.80 -13.03
N CYS A 99 -0.70 -8.56 -12.48
CA CYS A 99 -1.51 -8.16 -11.32
C CYS A 99 -0.74 -8.26 -9.99
N PHE A 100 0.40 -8.94 -9.96
CA PHE A 100 1.27 -8.99 -8.79
C PHE A 100 2.33 -7.89 -8.84
N PHE A 101 3.09 -7.81 -9.93
CA PHE A 101 4.20 -6.87 -10.04
C PHE A 101 3.74 -5.44 -10.34
N GLY A 102 2.67 -5.25 -11.10
CA GLY A 102 2.16 -3.90 -11.38
C GLY A 102 1.86 -3.11 -10.10
N PRO A 103 1.08 -3.67 -9.17
CA PRO A 103 0.80 -3.01 -7.89
C PRO A 103 2.02 -2.84 -7.00
N LEU A 104 2.92 -3.83 -6.98
CA LEU A 104 4.17 -3.75 -6.25
C LEU A 104 5.02 -2.56 -6.73
N ILE A 105 5.22 -2.45 -8.04
CA ILE A 105 6.00 -1.37 -8.67
C ILE A 105 5.32 -0.03 -8.44
N GLY A 106 4.00 0.07 -8.64
CA GLY A 106 3.24 1.31 -8.42
C GLY A 106 3.30 1.81 -6.98
N GLY A 107 3.18 0.89 -6.01
CA GLY A 107 3.28 1.22 -4.58
C GLY A 107 4.69 1.66 -4.17
N ILE A 108 5.72 0.97 -4.64
CA ILE A 108 7.13 1.36 -4.41
C ILE A 108 7.40 2.74 -5.01
N ALA A 109 6.98 2.97 -6.26
CA ALA A 109 7.14 4.26 -6.93
C ALA A 109 6.47 5.40 -6.15
N ALA A 110 5.24 5.18 -5.64
CA ALA A 110 4.54 6.17 -4.81
C ALA A 110 5.28 6.44 -3.48
N GLY A 111 5.84 5.41 -2.86
CA GLY A 111 6.65 5.56 -1.64
C GLY A 111 7.93 6.38 -1.86
N TYR A 112 8.56 6.27 -3.04
CA TYR A 112 9.72 7.09 -3.39
C TYR A 112 9.36 8.54 -3.74
N THR A 113 8.20 8.77 -4.37
CA THR A 113 7.81 10.12 -4.80
C THR A 113 7.20 10.95 -3.69
N ILE A 114 6.55 10.32 -2.70
CA ILE A 114 5.87 11.03 -1.62
C ILE A 114 6.70 10.91 -0.34
N PRO A 115 7.41 11.98 0.05
CA PRO A 115 8.20 11.96 1.28
C PRO A 115 7.28 11.78 2.47
N VAL A 116 7.39 10.62 3.13
CA VAL A 116 6.74 10.38 4.41
C VAL A 116 7.46 11.23 5.44
N LYS A 117 6.77 12.17 6.08
CA LYS A 117 7.35 12.88 7.21
C LYS A 117 7.58 11.86 8.29
N GLU A 118 8.84 11.58 8.59
CA GLU A 118 9.20 10.81 9.78
C GLU A 118 8.47 11.46 10.96
N GLU A 119 7.54 10.71 11.52
CA GLU A 119 6.85 11.11 12.73
C GLU A 119 7.96 11.23 13.78
N LYS A 120 8.31 12.47 14.14
CA LYS A 120 9.19 12.71 15.29
C LYS A 120 8.57 11.91 16.43
N GLU A 121 9.33 10.94 16.95
CA GLU A 121 8.85 9.97 17.92
C GLU A 121 7.84 10.58 18.90
N PRO A 122 6.73 9.87 19.19
CA PRO A 122 5.66 10.39 20.01
C PRO A 122 6.26 11.03 21.27
N PHE A 123 5.87 12.28 21.56
CA PHE A 123 6.40 13.08 22.66
C PHE A 123 6.42 12.32 23.99
N GLU A 124 5.44 11.43 24.18
CA GLU A 124 5.32 10.41 25.23
C GLU A 124 6.55 9.49 25.32
N PHE A 125 7.00 8.91 24.22
CA PHE A 125 8.15 8.01 24.17
C PHE A 125 9.45 8.76 24.46
N ARG A 126 9.61 9.98 23.94
CA ARG A 126 10.76 10.82 24.26
C ARG A 126 10.82 11.18 25.75
N ASN A 127 9.68 11.44 26.39
CA ASN A 127 9.60 11.67 27.83
C ASN A 127 9.81 10.40 28.64
N PHE A 128 9.33 9.25 28.16
CA PHE A 128 9.58 7.95 28.76
C PHE A 128 11.07 7.59 28.76
N VAL A 129 11.75 7.75 27.62
CA VAL A 129 13.20 7.54 27.50
C VAL A 129 13.99 8.49 28.40
N ARG A 130 13.54 9.76 28.54
CA ARG A 130 14.14 10.69 29.51
C ARG A 130 13.98 10.22 30.95
N ARG A 131 12.79 9.74 31.33
CA ARG A 131 12.55 9.21 32.69
C ARG A 131 13.42 7.99 32.98
N LEU A 132 13.58 7.08 32.01
CA LEU A 132 14.46 5.92 32.15
C LEU A 132 15.93 6.33 32.34
N LYS A 133 16.41 7.33 31.57
CA LYS A 133 17.76 7.88 31.77
C LYS A 133 17.94 8.53 33.14
N GLN A 134 16.91 9.22 33.63
CA GLN A 134 16.95 9.89 34.93
C GLN A 134 16.98 8.89 36.08
N GLN A 135 16.15 7.83 36.03
CA GLN A 135 16.22 6.73 37.01
C GLN A 135 17.54 5.97 36.97
N SER A 136 18.14 5.79 35.80
CA SER A 136 19.46 5.18 35.66
C SER A 136 20.59 6.05 36.21
N GLY A 137 20.50 7.38 36.10
CA GLY A 137 21.49 8.32 36.63
C GLY A 137 21.44 8.40 38.16
N ASP A 138 20.24 8.44 38.73
CA ASP A 138 20.06 8.53 40.18
C ASP A 138 20.48 7.24 40.92
N SER A 139 20.39 6.08 40.27
CA SER A 139 20.87 4.79 40.82
C SER A 139 22.39 4.67 40.84
N LEU A 140 23.11 5.44 40.01
CA LEU A 140 24.57 5.46 39.98
C LEU A 140 25.15 6.49 40.98
N ALA A 141 24.40 7.54 41.30
CA ALA A 141 24.79 8.54 42.30
C ALA A 141 24.63 8.02 43.75
N SER A 142 23.66 7.15 44.01
CA SER A 142 23.43 6.57 45.35
C SER A 142 24.42 5.48 45.75
N PHE A 143 25.19 4.94 44.80
CA PHE A 143 26.22 3.91 45.06
C PHE A 143 27.60 4.50 45.40
N SER A 144 27.78 5.82 45.30
CA SER A 144 29.08 6.49 45.49
C SER A 144 29.25 7.16 46.86
N THR A 145 28.28 7.05 47.77
CA THR A 145 28.30 7.72 49.09
C THR A 145 28.58 6.82 50.29
N ASP A 146 28.84 5.52 50.09
CA ASP A 146 29.17 4.57 51.16
C ASP A 146 30.62 4.02 51.05
N GLN A 147 31.61 4.91 50.83
CA GLN A 147 33.03 4.61 51.09
C GLN A 147 33.71 5.71 51.88
#